data_AF-A0A0N4WVR0-F1
#
_entry.id   AF-A0A0N4WVR0-F1
#
_cell.length_a   1.000
_cell.length_b   1.000
_cell.length_c   1.000
_cell.angle_alpha   90.00
_cell.angle_beta   90.00
_cell.angle_gamma   90.00
#
_symmetry.space_group_name_H-M   'P 1'
#
loop_
_entity.id
_entity.type
_entity.pdbx_description
1 polymer ?
#
loop_
_entity_poly.entity_id
_entity_poly.type
_entity_poly.pdbx_seq_one_letter_code
_entity_poly.pdbx_strand_id
1 'polypeptide(L)'
;MNLRDYLSNSATVNKNIAECGRAASTEMKVLGMQWNAIEDTITLRCAEMRANKTSRRTAFSQINGYCYDPLDLLSPLMVLAKIFLQDLHKQKYGWDDVLTEKDQNTWRSNTSNVIGFEVNLPRKVAEKSGTSSHTMLILVDSSKRAYACSIHVTTTSCQGIKETKVFTAKSKAAPIKKEQTYFG
;
A
#
# COMPACT_ATOMS: atom_id res chain seq x y z
N MET A 1 16.62 4.16 -18.72
CA MET A 1 15.42 3.33 -18.90
C MET A 1 15.22 3.18 -20.39
N ASN A 2 15.35 1.97 -20.94
CA ASN A 2 15.05 1.73 -22.34
C ASN A 2 13.52 1.76 -22.49
N LEU A 3 12.99 2.69 -23.29
CA LEU A 3 11.54 2.85 -23.47
C LEU A 3 10.89 1.68 -24.25
N ARG A 4 11.70 0.68 -24.63
CA ARG A 4 11.31 -0.44 -25.50
C ARG A 4 11.41 -1.80 -24.81
N ASP A 5 11.60 -1.86 -23.49
CA ASP A 5 11.71 -3.13 -22.76
C ASP A 5 10.32 -3.67 -22.41
N TYR A 6 9.66 -4.33 -23.36
CA TYR A 6 8.36 -4.93 -23.14
C TYR A 6 8.47 -6.24 -22.36
N LEU A 7 7.59 -6.42 -21.37
CA LEU A 7 7.46 -7.64 -20.58
C LEU A 7 5.98 -7.92 -20.30
N SER A 8 5.58 -9.18 -20.45
CA SER A 8 4.26 -9.70 -20.10
C SER A 8 4.40 -10.85 -19.11
N ASN A 9 3.35 -11.10 -18.31
CA ASN A 9 3.23 -12.33 -17.52
C ASN A 9 2.85 -13.57 -18.35
N SER A 10 2.65 -13.42 -19.67
CA SER A 10 2.39 -14.54 -20.57
C SER A 10 3.64 -14.90 -21.37
N ALA A 11 4.13 -16.13 -21.19
CA ALA A 11 5.23 -16.67 -21.99
C ALA A 11 4.93 -16.64 -23.49
N THR A 12 3.68 -16.89 -23.88
CA THR A 12 3.22 -16.82 -25.28
C THR A 12 3.32 -15.41 -25.83
N VAL A 13 2.88 -14.40 -25.07
CA VAL A 13 3.01 -12.99 -25.48
C VAL A 13 4.48 -12.61 -25.62
N ASN A 14 5.33 -12.98 -24.64
CA ASN A 14 6.75 -12.67 -24.67
C ASN A 14 7.49 -13.25 -25.89
N LYS A 15 7.12 -14.47 -26.33
CA LYS A 15 7.68 -15.10 -27.53
C LYS A 15 7.36 -14.33 -28.82
N ASN A 16 6.19 -13.69 -28.88
CA ASN A 16 5.74 -12.91 -30.04
C ASN A 16 6.31 -11.49 -30.08
N ILE A 17 6.92 -11.01 -29.00
CA ILE A 17 7.62 -9.72 -28.97
C ILE A 17 8.99 -9.90 -29.65
N ALA A 18 9.34 -9.02 -30.58
CA ALA A 18 10.64 -9.02 -31.23
C ALA A 18 11.78 -8.91 -30.19
N GLU A 19 12.87 -9.63 -30.40
CA GLU A 19 13.97 -9.72 -29.42
C GLU A 19 14.55 -8.34 -29.06
N CYS A 20 14.62 -7.42 -30.02
CA CYS A 20 15.09 -6.04 -29.81
C CYS A 20 14.18 -5.17 -28.93
N GLY A 21 12.95 -5.61 -28.66
CA GLY A 21 11.99 -4.93 -27.79
C GLY A 21 11.60 -5.77 -26.56
N ARG A 22 12.28 -6.88 -26.29
CA ARG A 22 11.97 -7.72 -25.14
C ARG A 22 12.82 -7.29 -23.94
N ALA A 23 12.21 -7.19 -22.77
CA ALA A 23 12.96 -6.99 -21.54
C ALA A 23 13.96 -8.15 -21.32
N ALA A 24 15.20 -7.83 -20.95
CA ALA A 24 16.23 -8.83 -20.64
C ALA A 24 16.01 -9.53 -19.30
N SER A 25 15.27 -8.89 -18.39
CA SER A 25 14.92 -9.40 -17.05
C SER A 25 13.45 -9.79 -17.00
N THR A 26 13.13 -10.81 -16.20
CA THR A 26 11.76 -11.21 -15.85
C THR A 26 11.16 -10.38 -14.73
N GLU A 27 11.96 -9.47 -14.17
CA GLU A 27 11.55 -8.48 -13.17
C GLU A 27 11.74 -7.07 -13.70
N MET A 28 10.76 -6.21 -13.44
CA MET A 28 10.83 -4.79 -13.79
C MET A 28 10.09 -3.91 -12.78
N LYS A 29 10.30 -2.60 -12.87
CA LYS A 29 9.55 -1.62 -12.07
C LYS A 29 8.32 -1.14 -12.82
N VAL A 30 7.15 -1.26 -12.18
CA VAL A 30 5.87 -0.71 -12.65
C VAL A 30 5.40 0.32 -11.64
N LEU A 31 5.31 1.59 -12.07
CA LEU A 31 4.97 2.73 -11.19
C LEU A 31 5.87 2.82 -9.94
N GLY A 32 7.14 2.39 -10.05
CA GLY A 32 8.10 2.39 -8.94
C GLY A 32 8.06 1.14 -8.04
N MET A 33 7.05 0.27 -8.19
CA MET A 33 6.97 -1.02 -7.49
C MET A 33 7.65 -2.12 -8.30
N GLN A 34 8.29 -3.09 -7.64
CA GLN A 34 8.89 -4.23 -8.33
C GLN A 34 7.80 -5.23 -8.72
N TRP A 35 7.83 -5.68 -9.97
CA TRP A 35 6.90 -6.67 -10.51
C TRP A 35 7.70 -7.83 -11.10
N ASN A 36 7.37 -9.04 -10.67
CA ASN A 36 7.90 -10.28 -11.22
C ASN A 36 6.87 -10.86 -12.21
N ALA A 37 7.24 -10.98 -13.48
CA ALA A 37 6.32 -11.43 -14.52
C ALA A 37 6.08 -12.94 -14.54
N ILE A 38 6.96 -13.74 -13.94
CA ILE A 38 6.79 -15.21 -13.87
C ILE A 38 5.74 -15.54 -12.82
N GLU A 39 5.93 -15.04 -11.59
CA GLU A 39 5.01 -15.27 -10.46
C GLU A 39 3.77 -14.36 -10.52
N ASP A 40 3.80 -13.35 -11.38
CA ASP A 40 2.80 -12.29 -11.51
C ASP A 40 2.50 -11.57 -10.17
N THR A 41 3.56 -11.25 -9.44
CA THR A 41 3.50 -10.62 -8.12
C THR A 41 4.09 -9.21 -8.12
N ILE A 42 3.48 -8.33 -7.34
CA ILE A 42 4.00 -7.00 -7.02
C ILE A 42 4.60 -7.04 -5.61
N THR A 43 5.82 -6.55 -5.48
CA THR A 43 6.51 -6.43 -4.19
C THR A 43 6.31 -5.03 -3.64
N LEU A 44 5.76 -4.94 -2.44
CA LEU A 44 5.70 -3.71 -1.64
C LEU A 44 6.77 -3.81 -0.56
N ARG A 45 7.82 -3.02 -0.69
CA ARG A 45 8.93 -2.93 0.28
C ARG A 45 8.94 -1.56 0.94
N CYS A 46 8.98 -1.55 2.27
CA CYS A 46 9.12 -0.35 3.08
C CYS A 46 10.61 -0.09 3.39
N ALA A 47 11.21 0.89 2.72
CA ALA A 47 12.63 1.20 2.89
C ALA A 47 12.89 1.98 4.18
N GLU A 48 14.04 1.73 4.82
CA GLU A 48 14.49 2.59 5.92
C GLU A 48 14.87 3.97 5.37
N MET A 49 14.32 5.02 5.97
CA MET A 49 14.67 6.41 5.64
C MET A 49 15.27 7.06 6.87
N ARG A 50 16.57 7.36 6.83
CA ARG A 50 17.25 8.04 7.93
C ARG A 50 17.05 9.54 7.82
N ALA A 51 16.80 10.17 8.96
CA ALA A 51 16.73 11.62 9.09
C ALA A 51 17.58 12.05 10.29
N ASN A 52 18.36 13.11 10.13
CA ASN A 52 19.20 13.66 11.21
C ASN A 52 18.37 14.27 12.34
N LYS A 53 17.11 14.63 12.05
CA LYS A 53 16.17 15.25 12.96
C LYS A 53 14.78 14.65 12.80
N THR A 54 14.14 14.36 13.91
CA THR A 54 12.72 13.98 13.93
C THR A 54 11.88 15.25 14.11
N SER A 55 11.07 15.56 13.11
CA SER A 55 10.18 16.71 12.99
C SER A 55 8.88 16.29 12.30
N ARG A 56 7.88 17.17 12.30
CA ARG A 56 6.65 16.90 11.55
C ARG A 56 6.91 16.71 10.04
N ARG A 57 7.83 17.50 9.47
CA ARG A 57 8.25 17.38 8.06
C ARG A 57 8.90 16.03 7.78
N THR A 58 9.84 15.61 8.63
CA THR A 58 10.56 14.35 8.41
C THR A 58 9.65 13.15 8.61
N ALA A 59 8.75 13.17 9.60
CA ALA A 59 7.72 12.14 9.77
C ALA A 59 6.81 12.04 8.53
N PHE A 60 6.31 13.17 8.01
CA PHE A 60 5.52 13.16 6.76
C PHE A 60 6.32 12.64 5.56
N SER A 61 7.57 13.05 5.41
CA SER A 61 8.44 12.59 4.34
C SER A 61 8.70 11.08 4.43
N GLN A 62 8.92 10.56 5.64
CA GLN A 62 9.13 9.14 5.89
C GLN A 62 7.88 8.33 5.53
N ILE A 63 6.68 8.75 5.95
CA ILE A 63 5.41 8.06 5.61
C ILE A 63 5.27 7.87 4.10
N ASN A 64 5.48 8.94 3.33
CA ASN A 64 5.32 8.91 1.87
C ASN A 64 6.49 8.21 1.15
N GLY A 65 7.67 8.19 1.77
CA GLY A 65 8.87 7.61 1.18
C GLY A 65 9.13 6.15 1.59
N TYR A 66 8.45 5.62 2.62
CA TYR A 66 8.58 4.23 3.02
C TYR A 66 8.23 3.30 1.87
N CYS A 67 7.05 3.45 1.29
CA CYS A 67 6.60 2.64 0.16
C CYS A 67 5.57 3.42 -0.66
N TYR A 68 5.70 3.37 -1.99
CA TYR A 68 4.68 3.86 -2.88
C TYR A 68 3.58 2.79 -3.04
N ASP A 69 2.39 3.09 -2.53
CA ASP A 69 1.26 2.17 -2.49
C ASP A 69 -0.02 2.85 -3.01
N PRO A 70 -0.29 2.77 -4.33
CA PRO A 70 -1.45 3.42 -4.93
C PRO A 70 -2.79 2.79 -4.53
N LEU A 71 -2.79 1.57 -4.01
CA LEU A 71 -3.98 0.81 -3.62
C LEU A 71 -4.22 0.84 -2.09
N ASP A 72 -3.36 1.55 -1.33
CA ASP A 72 -3.33 1.66 0.13
C ASP A 72 -3.42 0.28 0.82
N LEU A 73 -2.84 -0.77 0.21
CA LEU A 73 -2.79 -2.15 0.73
C LEU A 73 -2.03 -2.25 2.05
N LEU A 74 -1.05 -1.36 2.27
CA LEU A 74 -0.31 -1.18 3.52
C LEU A 74 -1.07 -0.30 4.53
N SER A 75 -2.34 0.03 4.28
CA SER A 75 -3.20 0.78 5.20
C SER A 75 -3.08 0.34 6.67
N PRO A 76 -3.12 -0.96 7.02
CA PRO A 76 -3.05 -1.40 8.41
C PRO A 76 -1.71 -1.07 9.07
N LEU A 77 -0.64 -1.06 8.28
CA LEU A 77 0.71 -0.78 8.72
C LEU A 77 0.94 0.73 8.88
N MET A 78 0.38 1.53 7.98
CA MET A 78 0.59 2.98 7.93
C MET A 78 -0.38 3.80 8.79
N VAL A 79 -1.49 3.22 9.25
CA VAL A 79 -2.55 3.97 9.95
C VAL A 79 -2.03 4.68 11.21
N LEU A 80 -1.18 4.02 12.01
CA LEU A 80 -0.61 4.62 13.23
C LEU A 80 0.30 5.81 12.91
N ALA A 81 1.07 5.73 11.83
CA ALA A 81 1.91 6.83 11.37
C ALA A 81 1.08 8.02 10.88
N LYS A 82 0.01 7.76 10.10
CA LYS A 82 -0.96 8.79 9.65
C LYS A 82 -1.64 9.48 10.85
N ILE A 83 -2.04 8.71 11.86
CA ILE A 83 -2.62 9.23 13.10
C ILE A 83 -1.61 10.08 13.87
N PHE A 84 -0.38 9.60 14.02
CA PHE A 84 0.68 10.33 14.74
C PHE A 84 0.96 11.69 14.10
N LEU A 85 1.00 11.77 12.77
CA LEU A 85 1.16 13.04 12.06
C LEU A 85 0.02 14.02 12.38
N GLN A 86 -1.21 13.51 12.52
CA GLN A 86 -2.34 14.32 12.95
C GLN A 86 -2.18 14.80 14.41
N ASP A 87 -1.66 13.96 15.31
CA ASP A 87 -1.40 14.35 16.70
C ASP A 87 -0.35 15.47 16.78
N LEU A 88 0.73 15.38 16.00
CA LEU A 88 1.74 16.45 15.93
C LEU A 88 1.13 17.78 15.47
N HIS A 89 0.19 17.72 14.52
CA HIS A 89 -0.54 18.90 14.09
C HIS A 89 -1.42 19.49 15.22
N LYS A 90 -2.12 18.64 16.00
CA LYS A 90 -2.92 19.08 17.16
C LYS A 90 -2.06 19.71 18.26
N GLN A 91 -0.86 19.19 18.47
CA GLN A 91 0.14 19.73 19.41
C GLN A 91 0.78 21.04 18.92
N LYS A 92 0.40 21.54 17.74
CA LYS A 92 0.87 22.79 17.13
C LYS A 92 2.37 22.83 16.83
N TYR A 93 3.00 21.68 16.62
CA TYR A 93 4.36 21.65 16.08
C TYR A 93 4.41 22.34 14.71
N GLY A 94 5.43 23.17 14.51
CA GLY A 94 5.86 23.64 13.20
C GLY A 94 6.34 22.49 12.31
N TRP A 95 6.58 22.79 11.03
CA TRP A 95 7.08 21.79 10.08
C TRP A 95 8.44 21.25 10.49
N ASP A 96 9.33 22.15 10.91
CA ASP A 96 10.73 21.88 11.17
C ASP A 96 11.05 21.93 12.67
N ASP A 97 10.05 21.87 13.55
CA ASP A 97 10.30 21.81 15.00
C ASP A 97 10.86 20.44 15.40
N VAL A 98 11.81 20.42 16.35
CA VAL A 98 12.31 19.17 16.92
C VAL A 98 11.21 18.58 17.81
N LEU A 99 10.86 17.32 17.60
CA LEU A 99 9.91 16.63 18.46
C LEU A 99 10.50 16.40 19.85
N THR A 100 9.65 16.40 20.88
CA THR A 100 10.08 15.97 22.24
C THR A 100 10.56 14.52 22.22
N GLU A 101 11.42 14.14 23.16
CA GLU A 101 11.92 12.76 23.26
C GLU A 101 10.77 11.72 23.34
N LYS A 102 9.70 12.06 24.06
CA LYS A 102 8.49 11.24 24.14
C LYS A 102 7.84 11.00 22.77
N ASP A 103 7.70 12.04 21.96
CA ASP A 103 7.10 11.92 20.63
C ASP A 103 8.05 11.19 19.66
N GLN A 104 9.37 11.37 19.81
CA GLN A 104 10.36 10.60 19.05
C GLN A 104 10.31 9.10 19.39
N ASN A 105 10.13 8.75 20.65
CA ASN A 105 9.97 7.36 21.08
C ASN A 105 8.67 6.75 20.52
N THR A 106 7.58 7.52 20.57
CA THR A 106 6.30 7.12 19.98
C THR A 106 6.42 6.92 18.47
N TRP A 107 7.10 7.83 17.78
CA TRP A 107 7.37 7.70 16.34
C TRP A 107 8.14 6.42 16.03
N ARG A 108 9.26 6.19 16.71
CA ARG A 108 10.08 4.97 16.55
C ARG A 108 9.26 3.69 16.77
N SER A 109 8.42 3.67 17.80
CA SER A 109 7.55 2.52 18.09
C SER A 109 6.48 2.32 17.01
N ASN A 110 5.90 3.39 16.46
CA ASN A 110 4.89 3.29 15.41
C ASN A 110 5.50 2.81 14.08
N THR A 111 6.75 3.16 13.81
CA THR A 111 7.42 2.84 12.53
C THR A 111 8.30 1.59 12.60
N SER A 112 8.49 0.98 13.77
CA SER A 112 9.37 -0.19 13.93
C SER A 112 8.94 -1.36 13.07
N ASN A 113 7.62 -1.59 12.94
CA ASN A 113 7.06 -2.67 12.13
C ASN A 113 6.95 -2.28 10.65
N VAL A 114 7.09 -0.99 10.34
CA VAL A 114 7.04 -0.46 8.97
C VAL A 114 8.39 -0.65 8.30
N ILE A 115 9.46 -0.27 8.99
CA ILE A 115 10.81 -0.29 8.44
C ILE A 115 11.23 -1.74 8.15
N GLY A 116 11.60 -2.02 6.90
CA GLY A 116 12.00 -3.35 6.47
C GLY A 116 10.83 -4.30 6.20
N PHE A 117 9.58 -3.87 6.34
CA PHE A 117 8.44 -4.67 5.94
C PHE A 117 8.45 -4.91 4.42
N GLU A 118 8.26 -6.15 4.02
CA GLU A 118 8.14 -6.55 2.63
C GLU A 118 7.03 -7.57 2.48
N VAL A 119 6.23 -7.42 1.42
CA VAL A 119 5.23 -8.40 1.03
C VAL A 119 5.16 -8.54 -0.48
N ASN A 120 5.02 -9.78 -0.95
CA ASN A 120 4.73 -10.10 -2.33
C ASN A 120 3.23 -10.38 -2.47
N LEU A 121 2.56 -9.60 -3.31
CA LEU A 121 1.11 -9.70 -3.52
C LEU A 121 0.83 -10.12 -4.96
N PRO A 122 -0.09 -11.07 -5.20
CA PRO A 122 -0.54 -11.38 -6.55
C PRO A 122 -1.10 -10.11 -7.22
N ARG A 123 -0.59 -9.75 -8.39
CA ARG A 123 -1.12 -8.61 -9.17
C ARG A 123 -2.55 -8.87 -9.62
N LYS A 124 -2.85 -10.13 -9.94
CA LYS A 124 -4.15 -10.58 -10.41
C LYS A 124 -5.06 -10.92 -9.22
N VAL A 125 -6.16 -10.19 -9.12
CA VAL A 125 -7.11 -10.28 -7.99
C VAL A 125 -8.32 -11.18 -8.31
N ALA A 126 -8.66 -11.37 -9.59
CA ALA A 126 -9.77 -12.22 -10.02
C ALA A 126 -9.42 -13.00 -11.30
N GLU A 127 -9.90 -14.24 -11.38
CA GLU A 127 -9.89 -14.98 -12.64
C GLU A 127 -10.90 -14.40 -13.63
N LYS A 128 -10.63 -14.53 -14.93
CA LYS A 128 -11.53 -14.05 -15.98
C LYS A 128 -12.23 -15.19 -16.73
N SER A 129 -12.18 -16.42 -16.22
CA SER A 129 -12.86 -17.53 -16.89
C SER A 129 -14.37 -17.29 -16.86
N GLY A 130 -15.05 -17.53 -17.99
CA GLY A 130 -16.51 -17.31 -18.08
C GLY A 130 -17.34 -18.21 -17.16
N THR A 131 -16.69 -19.16 -16.48
CA THR A 131 -17.31 -20.10 -15.54
C THR A 131 -17.09 -19.75 -14.08
N SER A 132 -16.30 -18.72 -13.77
CA SER A 132 -16.12 -18.23 -12.39
C SER A 132 -17.12 -17.14 -12.05
N SER A 133 -17.65 -17.17 -10.83
CA SER A 133 -18.41 -16.06 -10.26
C SER A 133 -17.55 -15.26 -9.29
N HIS A 134 -17.84 -13.97 -9.14
CA HIS A 134 -17.10 -13.07 -8.26
C HIS A 134 -18.02 -12.38 -7.27
N THR A 135 -17.62 -12.38 -6.01
CA THR A 135 -18.29 -11.64 -4.93
C THR A 135 -17.32 -10.60 -4.38
N MET A 136 -17.79 -9.38 -4.21
CA MET A 136 -17.03 -8.32 -3.56
C MET A 136 -17.47 -8.23 -2.08
N LEU A 137 -16.49 -8.30 -1.18
CA LEU A 137 -16.69 -8.08 0.25
C LEU A 137 -16.08 -6.73 0.61
N ILE A 138 -16.90 -5.85 1.17
CA ILE A 138 -16.48 -4.54 1.65
C ILE A 138 -16.51 -4.60 3.18
N LEU A 139 -15.34 -4.46 3.79
CA LEU A 139 -15.17 -4.41 5.24
C LEU A 139 -14.87 -2.97 5.63
N VAL A 140 -15.64 -2.42 6.57
CA VAL A 140 -15.45 -1.06 7.06
C VAL A 140 -15.33 -1.12 8.57
N ASP A 141 -14.33 -0.45 9.11
CA ASP A 141 -14.16 -0.26 10.55
C ASP A 141 -13.89 1.22 10.86
N SER A 142 -14.35 1.66 12.02
CA SER A 142 -14.15 3.02 12.49
C SER A 142 -13.87 3.07 13.97
N SER A 143 -12.95 3.96 14.33
CA SER A 143 -12.60 4.29 15.70
C SER A 143 -12.67 5.80 15.89
N LYS A 144 -12.51 6.25 17.14
CA LYS A 144 -12.39 7.68 17.46
C LYS A 144 -11.20 8.37 16.76
N ARG A 145 -10.21 7.60 16.28
CA ARG A 145 -8.94 8.13 15.75
C ARG A 145 -8.77 7.95 14.25
N ALA A 146 -9.39 6.93 13.67
CA ALA A 146 -9.29 6.62 12.25
C ALA A 146 -10.47 5.76 11.80
N TYR A 147 -10.74 5.79 10.51
CA TYR A 147 -11.65 4.87 9.84
C TYR A 147 -10.93 4.26 8.64
N ALA A 148 -11.29 3.03 8.32
CA ALA A 148 -10.68 2.28 7.25
C ALA A 148 -11.73 1.43 6.52
N CYS A 149 -11.45 1.16 5.25
CA CYS A 149 -12.21 0.26 4.42
C CYS A 149 -11.25 -0.66 3.69
N SER A 150 -11.54 -1.96 3.62
CA SER A 150 -10.85 -2.89 2.73
C SER A 150 -11.86 -3.60 1.82
N ILE A 151 -11.47 -3.75 0.57
CA ILE A 151 -12.25 -4.45 -0.45
C ILE A 151 -11.54 -5.74 -0.79
N HIS A 152 -12.25 -6.85 -0.65
CA HIS A 152 -11.79 -8.17 -1.02
C HIS A 152 -12.64 -8.70 -2.18
N VAL A 153 -12.02 -9.45 -3.07
CA VAL A 153 -12.72 -10.14 -4.15
C VAL A 153 -12.58 -11.63 -3.92
N THR A 154 -13.72 -12.29 -3.78
CA THR A 154 -13.81 -13.75 -3.72
C THR A 154 -14.19 -14.28 -5.09
N THR A 155 -13.32 -15.09 -5.67
CA THR A 155 -13.61 -15.84 -6.90
C THR A 155 -14.07 -17.24 -6.52
N THR A 156 -15.23 -17.65 -7.04
CA THR A 156 -15.71 -19.03 -6.93
C THR A 156 -15.54 -19.72 -8.28
N SER A 157 -14.74 -20.78 -8.34
CA SER A 157 -14.54 -21.57 -9.56
C SER A 157 -15.79 -22.38 -9.91
N CYS A 158 -15.84 -22.94 -11.12
CA CYS A 158 -16.90 -23.87 -11.53
C CYS A 158 -16.98 -25.14 -10.66
N GLN A 159 -15.89 -25.47 -9.95
CA GLN A 159 -15.81 -26.59 -9.03
C GLN A 159 -16.21 -26.19 -7.59
N GLY A 160 -16.65 -24.94 -7.37
CA GLY A 160 -17.02 -24.42 -6.06
C GLY A 160 -15.84 -23.98 -5.18
N ILE A 161 -14.60 -24.02 -5.69
CA ILE A 161 -13.41 -23.57 -4.93
C ILE A 161 -13.44 -22.05 -4.80
N LYS A 162 -13.34 -21.55 -3.58
CA LYS A 162 -13.34 -20.12 -3.27
C LYS A 162 -11.93 -19.63 -2.93
N GLU A 163 -11.49 -18.59 -3.62
CA GLU A 163 -10.25 -17.87 -3.32
C GLU A 163 -10.58 -16.40 -3.08
N THR A 164 -10.08 -15.82 -1.99
CA THR A 164 -10.30 -14.41 -1.65
C THR A 164 -8.99 -13.65 -1.67
N LYS A 165 -8.93 -12.56 -2.43
CA LYS A 165 -7.77 -11.67 -2.54
C LYS A 165 -8.14 -10.25 -2.15
N VAL A 166 -7.22 -9.52 -1.53
CA VAL A 166 -7.38 -8.09 -1.27
C VAL A 166 -7.28 -7.35 -2.59
N PHE A 167 -8.25 -6.49 -2.89
CA PHE A 167 -8.23 -5.65 -4.08
C PHE A 167 -7.62 -4.28 -3.78
N THR A 168 -8.11 -3.61 -2.75
CA THR A 168 -7.63 -2.31 -2.30
C THR A 168 -8.07 -2.09 -0.86
N ALA A 169 -7.37 -1.21 -0.15
CA ALA A 169 -7.84 -0.68 1.10
C ALA A 169 -7.75 0.84 1.09
N LYS A 170 -8.24 1.47 2.15
CA LYS A 170 -8.05 2.89 2.39
C LYS A 170 -8.17 3.17 3.88
N SER A 171 -7.21 3.89 4.43
CA SER A 171 -7.28 4.38 5.81
C SER A 171 -7.17 5.89 5.89
N LYS A 172 -7.94 6.51 6.78
CA LYS A 172 -7.89 7.94 7.05
C LYS A 172 -7.95 8.20 8.56
N ALA A 173 -7.12 9.14 9.02
CA ALA A 173 -7.28 9.68 10.37
C ALA A 173 -8.64 10.40 10.48
N ALA A 174 -9.32 10.24 11.60
CA ALA A 174 -10.63 10.84 11.84
C ALA A 174 -10.52 12.38 11.85
N PRO A 175 -11.50 13.14 11.35
CA PRO A 175 -11.45 14.60 11.35
C PRO A 175 -11.27 15.17 12.75
N ILE A 176 -10.52 16.27 12.86
CA ILE A 176 -10.24 16.94 14.14
C ILE A 176 -11.47 17.71 14.63
N LYS A 177 -12.21 18.33 13.70
CA LYS A 177 -13.47 19.04 14.01
C LYS A 177 -14.63 18.04 14.00
N LYS A 178 -15.30 17.92 15.14
CA LYS A 178 -16.52 17.11 15.32
C LYS A 178 -17.75 17.97 15.04
N GLU A 179 -18.06 18.24 13.79
CA GLU A 179 -19.47 18.40 13.43
C GLU A 179 -19.92 17.04 12.91
N GLN A 180 -20.48 16.24 13.81
CA GLN A 180 -21.13 14.99 13.43
C GLN A 180 -22.54 15.37 12.98
N THR A 181 -22.77 15.43 11.67
CA THR A 181 -24.12 15.47 11.13
C THR A 181 -24.72 14.09 11.35
N TYR A 182 -25.52 13.93 12.40
CA TYR A 182 -26.34 12.75 12.59
C TYR A 182 -27.47 12.82 11.55
N PHE A 183 -27.47 11.92 10.58
CA PHE A 183 -28.70 11.53 9.90
C PHE A 183 -29.31 10.41 10.74
N GLY A 184 -30.22 10.80 11.63
CA GLY A 184 -31.18 9.88 12.26
C GLY A 184 -32.32 9.57 11.31
#